data_AF-A0A1W1D3L7-F1
#
_entry.id   AF-A0A1W1D3L7-F1
#
_cell.length_a   1.000
_cell.length_b   1.000
_cell.length_c   1.000
_cell.angle_alpha   90.00
_cell.angle_beta   90.00
_cell.angle_gamma   90.00
#
_symmetry.space_group_name_H-M   'P 1'
#
loop_
_entity.id
_entity.type
_entity.pdbx_description
1 polymer ?
#
loop_
_entity_poly.entity_id
_entity_poly.type
_entity_poly.pdbx_seq_one_letter_code
_entity_poly.pdbx_strand_id
1 'polypeptide(L)'
;MNIEAINTTAMMQQNNVPKINPKADDKELRKQTDAFEAVILKMVMDNASKNEKNIFSQQNDPGEKIYKSMYRDELTKASAGGFGISEMLYDYLSQKTS
;
A
#
# COMPACT_ATOMS: atom_id res chain seq x y z
N MET A 1 -20.73 -19.30 -23.73
CA MET A 1 -20.67 -18.71 -22.37
C MET A 1 -19.51 -17.74 -22.36
N ASN A 2 -19.80 -16.44 -22.51
CA ASN A 2 -18.80 -15.38 -22.36
C ASN A 2 -18.68 -15.07 -20.88
N ILE A 3 -17.63 -15.59 -20.25
CA ILE A 3 -17.22 -15.11 -18.93
C ILE A 3 -16.32 -13.92 -19.23
N GLU A 4 -16.90 -12.73 -19.15
CA GLU A 4 -16.18 -11.48 -19.19
C GLU A 4 -15.05 -11.56 -18.16
N ALA A 5 -13.82 -11.38 -18.64
CA ALA A 5 -12.66 -11.21 -17.80
C ALA A 5 -12.98 -10.09 -16.81
N ILE A 6 -13.21 -10.46 -15.54
CA ILE A 6 -13.40 -9.53 -14.45
C ILE A 6 -12.20 -8.59 -14.50
N ASN A 7 -12.47 -7.35 -14.90
CA ASN A 7 -11.50 -6.27 -14.99
C ASN A 7 -10.96 -5.97 -13.58
N THR A 8 -9.97 -6.73 -13.11
CA THR A 8 -9.20 -6.42 -11.91
C THR A 8 -8.62 -5.00 -12.00
N THR A 9 -8.32 -4.56 -13.22
CA THR A 9 -7.87 -3.20 -13.55
C THR A 9 -8.93 -2.12 -13.27
N ALA A 10 -10.23 -2.43 -13.42
CA ALA A 10 -11.31 -1.48 -13.16
C ALA A 10 -11.52 -1.26 -11.65
N MET A 11 -11.27 -2.28 -10.81
CA MET A 11 -11.35 -2.13 -9.35
C MET A 11 -10.21 -1.28 -8.77
N MET A 12 -9.06 -1.21 -9.44
CA MET A 12 -7.96 -0.33 -9.01
C MET A 12 -8.17 1.14 -9.40
N GLN A 13 -9.02 1.42 -10.40
CA GLN A 13 -9.23 2.76 -10.96
C GLN A 13 -10.25 3.63 -10.21
N GLN A 14 -11.01 3.07 -9.26
CA GLN A 14 -11.97 3.83 -8.46
C GLN A 14 -11.43 4.23 -7.07
N ASN A 15 -10.11 4.18 -6.88
CA ASN A 15 -9.51 4.87 -5.74
C ASN A 15 -9.36 6.34 -6.14
N ASN A 16 -10.27 7.17 -5.64
CA ASN A 16 -10.18 8.62 -5.68
C ASN A 16 -8.77 9.00 -5.16
N VAL A 17 -7.83 9.27 -6.06
CA VAL A 17 -6.43 9.54 -5.67
C VAL A 17 -6.48 10.72 -4.71
N PRO A 18 -6.07 10.54 -3.44
CA PRO A 18 -6.17 11.60 -2.46
C PRO A 18 -5.39 12.81 -2.96
N LYS A 19 -6.09 13.92 -3.22
CA LYS A 19 -5.45 15.17 -3.59
C LYS A 19 -4.90 15.79 -2.32
N ILE A 20 -3.57 15.98 -2.28
CA ILE A 20 -2.93 16.67 -1.16
C ILE A 20 -3.40 18.12 -1.19
N ASN A 21 -4.14 18.53 -0.16
CA ASN A 21 -4.46 19.93 0.05
C ASN A 21 -3.20 20.61 0.60
N PRO A 22 -2.58 21.57 -0.12
CA PRO A 22 -1.38 22.25 0.36
C PRO A 22 -1.65 23.08 1.62
N LYS A 23 -2.92 23.39 1.92
CA LYS A 23 -3.36 24.03 3.17
C LYS A 23 -4.06 23.03 4.10
N ALA A 24 -3.77 21.73 3.96
CA ALA A 24 -4.32 20.71 4.85
C ALA A 24 -3.90 21.01 6.29
N ASP A 25 -4.80 20.72 7.23
CA ASP A 25 -4.43 20.64 8.63
C ASP A 25 -3.32 19.59 8.81
N ASP A 26 -2.46 19.83 9.79
CA ASP A 26 -1.26 19.08 10.07
C ASP A 26 -1.53 17.58 10.24
N LYS A 27 -2.66 17.29 10.90
CA LYS A 27 -3.17 15.94 11.13
C LYS A 27 -3.57 15.21 9.84
N GLU A 28 -4.17 15.91 8.89
CA GLU A 28 -4.56 15.31 7.60
C GLU A 28 -3.33 15.12 6.72
N LEU A 29 -2.40 16.07 6.70
CA LEU A 29 -1.13 15.90 5.99
C LEU A 29 -0.37 14.67 6.50
N ARG A 30 -0.26 14.51 7.83
CA ARG A 30 0.37 13.36 8.47
C ARG A 30 -0.30 12.03 8.09
N LYS A 31 -1.64 11.99 8.14
CA LYS A 31 -2.39 10.79 7.75
C LYS A 31 -2.13 10.39 6.29
N GLN A 32 -2.00 11.35 5.38
CA GLN A 32 -1.73 11.08 3.97
C GLN A 32 -0.28 10.62 3.75
N THR A 33 0.70 11.15 4.49
CA THR A 33 2.09 10.69 4.37
C THR A 33 2.30 9.31 4.98
N ASP A 34 1.62 8.97 6.08
CA ASP A 34 1.59 7.61 6.64
C ASP A 34 0.95 6.62 5.64
N ALA A 35 -0.17 7.00 5.01
CA ALA A 35 -0.83 6.18 3.99
C ALA A 35 0.07 5.93 2.77
N PHE A 36 0.87 6.93 2.38
CA PHE A 36 1.85 6.78 1.31
C PHE A 36 2.98 5.82 1.69
N GLU A 37 3.52 5.91 2.90
CA GLU A 37 4.54 4.99 3.40
C GLU A 37 4.02 3.55 3.42
N ALA A 38 2.77 3.32 3.81
CA ALA A 38 2.14 2.01 3.71
C ALA A 38 2.18 1.45 2.27
N VAL A 39 1.89 2.26 1.25
CA VAL A 39 1.95 1.79 -0.14
C VAL A 39 3.37 1.36 -0.53
N ILE A 40 4.39 2.12 -0.13
CA ILE A 40 5.80 1.78 -0.38
C ILE A 40 6.18 0.48 0.32
N LEU A 41 5.88 0.37 1.61
CA LEU A 41 6.18 -0.82 2.40
C LEU A 41 5.54 -2.06 1.80
N LYS A 42 4.29 -1.95 1.32
CA LYS A 42 3.59 -3.04 0.64
C LYS A 42 4.34 -3.45 -0.63
N MET A 43 4.78 -2.50 -1.45
CA MET A 43 5.56 -2.78 -2.65
C MET A 43 6.89 -3.48 -2.33
N VAL A 44 7.57 -3.06 -1.26
CA VAL A 44 8.81 -3.71 -0.80
C VAL A 44 8.54 -5.14 -0.33
N MET A 45 7.53 -5.34 0.52
CA MET A 45 7.15 -6.65 1.05
C MET A 45 6.70 -7.61 -0.05
N ASP A 46 5.89 -7.13 -1.00
CA ASP A 46 5.43 -7.92 -2.13
C ASP A 46 6.59 -8.36 -3.03
N ASN A 47 7.62 -7.52 -3.20
CA ASN A 47 8.83 -7.90 -3.95
C ASN A 47 9.74 -8.83 -3.16
N ALA A 48 9.95 -8.59 -1.85
CA ALA A 48 10.74 -9.47 -1.01
C ALA A 48 10.16 -10.89 -0.96
N SER A 49 8.84 -11.00 -0.87
CA SER A 49 8.12 -12.28 -0.79
C SER A 49 8.13 -13.08 -2.10
N LYS A 50 8.42 -12.47 -3.25
CA LYS A 50 8.56 -13.20 -4.52
C LYS A 50 9.84 -14.05 -4.57
N ASN A 51 10.83 -13.73 -3.73
CA ASN A 51 12.12 -14.42 -3.70
C ASN A 51 12.13 -15.63 -2.75
N GLU A 52 11.10 -15.84 -1.94
CA GLU A 52 10.89 -17.09 -1.22
C GLU A 52 10.48 -18.18 -2.23
N LYS A 53 11.47 -18.89 -2.78
CA LYS A 53 11.23 -20.12 -3.55
C LYS A 53 10.47 -21.09 -2.64
N ASN A 54 9.17 -21.23 -2.89
CA ASN A 54 8.34 -22.20 -2.21
C ASN A 54 8.80 -23.62 -2.62
N ILE A 55 9.51 -24.30 -1.71
CA ILE A 55 9.96 -25.69 -1.88
C ILE A 55 8.78 -26.69 -1.97
N PHE A 56 7.55 -26.25 -1.72
CA PHE A 56 6.31 -27.03 -1.81
C PHE A 56 5.38 -26.44 -2.88
N SER A 57 5.81 -26.48 -4.14
CA SER A 57 5.16 -25.78 -5.26
C SER A 57 3.83 -26.36 -5.76
N GLN A 58 3.21 -27.36 -5.10
CA GLN A 58 2.10 -28.10 -5.71
C GLN A 58 0.68 -27.76 -5.22
N GLN A 59 0.49 -26.97 -4.16
CA GLN A 59 -0.85 -26.53 -3.74
C GLN A 59 -0.83 -25.09 -3.22
N ASN A 60 -0.55 -24.13 -4.11
CA ASN A 60 -0.83 -22.72 -3.83
C ASN A 60 -2.36 -22.50 -3.89
N ASP A 61 -3.07 -22.85 -2.82
CA ASP A 61 -4.50 -22.61 -2.71
C ASP A 61 -4.79 -21.11 -2.93
N PRO A 62 -5.76 -20.74 -3.81
CA PRO A 62 -6.21 -19.36 -3.95
C PRO A 62 -6.48 -18.67 -2.60
N GLY A 63 -6.98 -19.40 -1.59
CA GLY A 63 -7.21 -18.89 -0.24
C GLY A 63 -5.93 -18.49 0.50
N GLU A 64 -4.83 -19.23 0.34
CA GLU A 64 -3.54 -18.92 0.96
C GLU A 64 -2.96 -17.61 0.41
N LYS A 65 -3.07 -17.40 -0.91
CA LYS A 65 -2.64 -16.15 -1.55
C LYS A 65 -3.43 -14.95 -1.03
N ILE A 66 -4.75 -15.08 -0.93
CA ILE A 66 -5.64 -14.03 -0.42
C ILE A 66 -5.31 -13.72 1.05
N TYR A 67 -5.13 -14.74 1.88
CA TYR A 67 -4.78 -14.54 3.29
C TYR A 67 -3.44 -13.82 3.45
N LYS A 68 -2.40 -14.24 2.71
CA LYS A 68 -1.08 -13.60 2.75
C LYS A 68 -1.14 -12.14 2.28
N SER A 69 -1.93 -11.83 1.24
CA SER A 69 -2.08 -10.43 0.81
C SER A 69 -2.80 -9.58 1.85
N MET A 70 -3.88 -10.07 2.44
CA MET A 70 -4.61 -9.34 3.49
C MET A 70 -3.73 -9.11 4.73
N TYR A 71 -2.98 -10.13 5.15
CA TYR A 71 -2.05 -10.02 6.26
C TYR A 71 -0.97 -8.96 6.00
N ARG A 72 -0.39 -8.96 4.78
CA ARG A 72 0.60 -7.94 4.39
C ARG A 72 -0.01 -6.54 4.38
N ASP A 73 -1.24 -6.39 3.88
CA ASP A 73 -1.93 -5.10 3.87
C ASP A 73 -2.11 -4.54 5.28
N GLU A 74 -2.58 -5.37 6.23
CA GLU A 74 -2.78 -4.94 7.62
C GLU A 74 -1.45 -4.68 8.34
N LEU A 75 -0.46 -5.56 8.19
CA LEU A 75 0.86 -5.38 8.78
C LEU A 75 1.52 -4.09 8.27
N THR A 76 1.36 -3.82 6.99
CA THR A 76 1.93 -2.63 6.35
C THR A 76 1.27 -1.36 6.87
N LYS A 77 -0.07 -1.32 6.99
CA LYS A 77 -0.78 -0.18 7.59
C LYS A 77 -0.38 0.03 9.05
N ALA A 78 -0.24 -1.04 9.82
CA ALA A 78 0.15 -0.97 11.23
C ALA A 78 1.60 -0.52 11.43
N SER A 79 2.47 -0.74 10.43
CA SER A 79 3.89 -0.36 10.49
C SER A 79 4.19 0.98 9.82
N ALA A 80 3.22 1.57 9.13
CA ALA A 80 3.34 2.92 8.58
C ALA A 80 3.54 3.94 9.70
N GLY A 81 4.35 4.96 9.46
CA GLY A 81 4.83 5.90 10.46
C GLY A 81 6.14 5.47 11.14
N GLY A 82 6.49 4.17 11.11
CA GLY A 82 7.63 3.61 11.84
C GLY A 82 8.95 3.52 11.05
N PHE A 83 8.91 3.63 9.72
CA PHE A 83 10.09 3.48 8.85
C PHE A 83 10.73 4.82 8.46
N GLY A 84 10.10 5.95 8.81
CA GLY A 84 10.65 7.30 8.63
C GLY A 84 10.47 7.92 7.24
N ILE A 85 9.86 7.21 6.28
CA ILE A 85 9.55 7.75 4.95
C ILE A 85 8.38 8.74 5.04
N SER A 86 7.38 8.44 5.86
CA SER A 86 6.25 9.33 6.15
C SER A 86 6.70 10.66 6.76
N GLU A 87 7.62 10.63 7.73
CA GLU A 87 8.20 11.81 8.38
C GLU A 87 8.96 12.69 7.38
N MET A 88 9.86 12.07 6.58
CA MET A 88 10.63 12.81 5.58
C MET A 88 9.73 13.49 4.54
N LEU A 89 8.68 12.80 4.08
CA LEU A 89 7.72 13.36 3.14
C LEU A 89 6.89 14.47 3.79
N TYR A 90 6.47 14.28 5.05
CA TYR A 90 5.74 15.28 5.82
C TYR A 90 6.57 16.57 5.96
N ASP A 91 7.82 16.46 6.40
CA ASP A 91 8.74 17.59 6.56
C ASP A 91 8.96 18.35 5.24
N TYR A 92 9.14 17.60 4.14
CA TYR A 92 9.30 18.20 2.83
C TYR A 92 8.06 19.00 2.39
N LEU A 93 6.87 18.44 2.60
CA LEU A 93 5.62 19.06 2.20
C LEU A 93 5.24 20.23 3.11
N SER A 94 5.49 20.14 4.41
CA SER A 94 5.21 21.20 5.38
C SER A 94 6.10 22.44 5.14
N GLN A 95 7.38 22.23 4.82
CA GLN A 95 8.31 23.31 4.45
C GLN A 95 7.92 24.04 3.16
N LYS A 96 7.28 23.35 2.20
CA LYS A 96 6.87 23.93 0.92
C LYS A 96 5.56 24.72 1.00
N THR A 97 4.82 24.57 2.10
CA THR A 97 3.59 25.30 2.39
C THR A 97 3.84 26.61 3.16
N SER A 98 5.02 26.76 3.78
CA SER A 98 5.45 28.00 4.43
C SER A 98 6.05 29.01 3.45
#